data_AF-A0A1H4D8X5-F1
#
_entry.id   AF-A0A1H4D8X5-F1
#
_cell.length_a   1.000
_cell.length_b   1.000
_cell.length_c   1.000
_cell.angle_alpha   90.00
_cell.angle_beta   90.00
_cell.angle_gamma   90.00
#
_symmetry.space_group_name_H-M   'P 1'
#
loop_
_entity.id
_entity.type
_entity.pdbx_description
1 polymer ?
#
loop_
_entity_poly.entity_id
_entity_poly.type
_entity_poly.pdbx_seq_one_letter_code
_entity_poly.pdbx_strand_id
1 'polypeptide(L)'
;MNLLRLFLTAFLCISCTNAVATTYHFMGCDWQIPAQFTQISDREFRFDNSKINQHRELSSILFGDSFNPNHFEVLSQIYGANIFAFRHRSNPDFDITSVFTRSQRLPTYELISDIITIRAGAQYTSLIGLTEKEVSLFLTNCVDVTVIEKHQSVLKQLQQDFTEFKTSSHQLEVILPSSSNH
;
A
#
# COMPACT_ATOMS: atom_id res chain seq x y z
N MET A 1 35.88 -29.27 -28.52
CA MET A 1 35.79 -29.10 -27.04
C MET A 1 35.46 -27.64 -26.69
N ASN A 2 34.32 -27.11 -27.16
CA ASN A 2 33.99 -25.67 -27.03
C ASN A 2 32.47 -25.38 -27.11
N LEU A 3 31.63 -26.27 -26.60
CA LEU A 3 30.17 -26.03 -26.51
C LEU A 3 29.63 -26.14 -25.07
N LEU A 4 30.41 -26.73 -24.15
CA LEU A 4 29.98 -26.94 -22.76
C LEU A 4 30.25 -25.75 -21.82
N ARG A 5 31.02 -24.74 -22.26
CA ARG A 5 31.38 -23.55 -21.44
C ARG A 5 30.46 -22.35 -21.64
N LEU A 6 29.58 -22.36 -22.65
CA LEU A 6 28.65 -21.25 -22.91
C LEU A 6 27.33 -21.36 -22.13
N PHE A 7 26.98 -22.55 -21.63
CA PHE A 7 25.73 -22.74 -20.87
C PHE A 7 25.86 -22.49 -19.37
N LEU A 8 27.08 -22.41 -18.82
CA LEU A 8 27.29 -22.15 -17.39
C LEU A 8 27.32 -20.66 -17.03
N THR A 9 27.44 -19.76 -17.99
CA THR A 9 27.36 -18.30 -17.77
C THR A 9 25.97 -17.72 -17.96
N ALA A 10 25.03 -18.49 -18.53
CA ALA A 10 23.61 -18.12 -18.59
C ALA A 10 22.84 -18.46 -17.28
N PHE A 11 23.50 -19.17 -16.34
CA PHE A 11 23.00 -19.43 -14.99
C PHE A 11 23.45 -18.39 -13.96
N LEU A 12 24.07 -17.29 -14.39
CA LEU A 12 23.93 -16.01 -13.71
C LEU A 12 22.53 -15.48 -14.03
N CYS A 13 21.52 -16.22 -13.55
CA CYS A 13 20.19 -15.69 -13.35
C CYS A 13 20.37 -14.35 -12.69
N ILE A 14 19.86 -13.32 -13.35
CA ILE A 14 19.65 -11.98 -12.83
C ILE A 14 18.79 -12.15 -11.57
N SER A 15 19.46 -12.40 -10.45
CA SER A 15 18.93 -12.22 -9.13
C SER A 15 18.86 -10.71 -8.93
N CYS A 16 17.88 -10.08 -9.59
CA CYS A 16 17.18 -8.97 -8.97
C CYS A 16 16.45 -9.57 -7.75
N THR A 17 17.22 -9.94 -6.73
CA THR A 17 16.69 -10.30 -5.43
C THR A 17 15.90 -9.09 -4.98
N ASN A 18 14.58 -9.19 -5.03
CA ASN A 18 13.73 -8.45 -4.11
C ASN A 18 14.04 -9.06 -2.76
N ALA A 19 15.17 -8.65 -2.21
CA ALA A 19 15.60 -9.14 -0.92
C ALA A 19 14.56 -8.68 0.09
N VAL A 20 14.12 -9.61 0.92
CA VAL A 20 13.48 -9.25 2.17
C VAL A 20 14.61 -8.75 3.07
N ALA A 21 14.50 -7.52 3.61
CA ALA A 21 15.48 -7.04 4.59
C ALA A 21 15.35 -7.81 5.89
N THR A 22 14.10 -8.01 6.32
CA THR A 22 13.77 -8.60 7.62
C THR A 22 12.36 -9.15 7.62
N THR A 23 12.09 -10.06 8.55
CA THR A 23 10.75 -10.54 8.87
C THR A 23 10.31 -9.86 10.16
N TYR A 24 9.09 -9.32 10.18
CA TYR A 24 8.51 -8.67 11.36
C TYR A 24 7.28 -9.44 11.83
N HIS A 25 7.32 -9.92 13.07
CA HIS A 25 6.22 -10.70 13.64
C HIS A 25 5.15 -9.78 14.24
N PHE A 26 3.95 -9.75 13.66
CA PHE A 26 2.84 -8.90 14.10
C PHE A 26 1.49 -9.46 13.64
N MET A 27 0.41 -9.22 14.40
CA MET A 27 -0.92 -9.80 14.11
C MET A 27 -0.91 -11.32 13.88
N GLY A 28 -0.03 -12.05 14.58
CA GLY A 28 0.10 -13.50 14.44
C GLY A 28 0.69 -13.96 13.09
N CYS A 29 1.34 -13.06 12.34
CA CYS A 29 1.97 -13.39 11.06
C CYS A 29 3.39 -12.82 10.93
N ASP A 30 4.16 -13.39 10.01
CA ASP A 30 5.53 -13.04 9.67
C ASP A 30 5.59 -12.18 8.40
N TRP A 31 5.50 -10.87 8.60
CA TRP A 31 5.46 -9.87 7.53
C TRP A 31 6.85 -9.70 6.89
N GLN A 32 6.91 -9.81 5.57
CA GLN A 32 8.16 -9.69 4.82
C GLN A 32 8.43 -8.22 4.49
N ILE A 33 9.39 -7.61 5.17
CA ILE A 33 9.74 -6.21 4.92
C ILE A 33 10.68 -6.09 3.72
N PRO A 34 10.33 -5.34 2.66
CA PRO A 34 11.21 -5.19 1.49
C PRO A 34 12.56 -4.54 1.86
N ALA A 35 13.66 -4.96 1.21
CA ALA A 35 15.01 -4.52 1.57
C ALA A 35 15.30 -3.01 1.42
N GLN A 36 14.46 -2.33 0.65
CA GLN A 36 14.51 -0.89 0.46
C GLN A 36 14.02 -0.11 1.67
N PHE A 37 13.38 -0.78 2.63
CA PHE A 37 12.84 -0.16 3.83
C PHE A 37 13.79 -0.37 5.00
N THR A 38 14.06 0.72 5.72
CA THR A 38 14.88 0.72 6.93
C THR A 38 13.98 0.98 8.12
N GLN A 39 14.20 0.22 9.20
CA GLN A 39 13.48 0.42 10.46
C GLN A 39 13.90 1.75 11.09
N ILE A 40 12.93 2.61 11.41
CA ILE A 40 13.20 3.89 12.09
C ILE A 40 12.60 3.94 13.49
N SER A 41 11.67 3.03 13.80
CA SER A 41 11.15 2.81 15.14
C SER A 41 10.68 1.36 15.26
N ASP A 42 10.29 0.94 16.48
CA ASP A 42 9.79 -0.42 16.73
C ASP A 42 8.61 -0.83 15.84
N ARG A 43 7.88 0.15 15.28
CA ARG A 43 6.63 -0.05 14.53
C ARG A 43 6.57 0.67 13.20
N GLU A 44 7.70 1.17 12.71
CA GLU A 44 7.76 1.91 11.46
C GLU A 44 9.01 1.59 10.67
N PHE A 45 8.80 1.29 9.40
CA PHE A 45 9.84 1.16 8.39
C PHE A 45 9.60 2.21 7.32
N ARG A 46 10.64 2.96 6.95
CA ARG A 46 10.57 3.96 5.88
C ARG A 46 11.45 3.58 4.71
N PHE A 47 11.01 3.97 3.52
CA PHE A 47 11.81 3.80 2.31
C PHE A 47 13.12 4.59 2.44
N ASP A 48 14.22 3.89 2.20
CA ASP A 48 15.56 4.43 2.30
C ASP A 48 15.95 5.09 0.98
N ASN A 49 15.69 6.40 0.89
CA ASN A 49 16.05 7.23 -0.27
C ASN A 49 17.57 7.27 -0.54
N SER A 50 18.43 6.81 0.40
CA SER A 50 19.88 6.76 0.16
C SER A 50 20.31 5.54 -0.65
N LYS A 51 19.49 4.48 -0.69
CA LYS A 51 19.81 3.22 -1.38
C LYS A 51 19.39 3.22 -2.85
N ILE A 52 18.47 4.10 -3.23
CA ILE A 52 17.87 4.15 -4.57
C ILE A 52 17.77 5.61 -5.01
N ASN A 53 18.16 5.93 -6.25
CA ASN A 53 17.98 7.25 -6.88
C ASN A 53 16.49 7.53 -7.22
N GLN A 54 15.58 7.26 -6.29
CA GLN A 54 14.15 7.54 -6.39
C GLN A 54 13.75 8.24 -5.10
N HIS A 55 13.22 9.46 -5.21
CA HIS A 55 12.67 10.19 -4.07
C HIS A 55 11.24 9.70 -3.80
N ARG A 56 11.05 9.03 -2.66
CA ARG A 56 9.77 8.53 -2.15
C ARG A 56 9.63 8.88 -0.67
N GLU A 57 9.63 10.18 -0.37
CA GLU A 57 9.73 10.72 1.00
C GLU A 57 8.64 10.23 1.98
N LEU A 58 7.48 9.80 1.46
CA LEU A 58 6.34 9.37 2.28
C LEU A 58 6.16 7.84 2.34
N SER A 59 6.99 7.08 1.63
CA SER A 59 6.81 5.63 1.55
C SER A 59 7.16 4.95 2.87
N SER A 60 6.18 4.29 3.49
CA SER A 60 6.35 3.68 4.82
C SER A 60 5.46 2.47 5.04
N ILE A 61 5.92 1.59 5.94
CA ILE A 61 5.16 0.48 6.51
C ILE A 61 5.00 0.77 8.00
N LEU A 62 3.76 0.94 8.43
CA LEU A 62 3.40 1.24 9.82
C LEU A 62 2.69 0.06 10.46
N PHE A 63 2.95 -0.17 11.73
CA PHE A 63 2.25 -1.14 12.58
C PHE A 63 1.64 -0.42 13.78
N GLY A 64 0.43 -0.79 14.19
CA GLY A 64 -0.22 -0.15 15.32
C GLY A 64 -1.26 -1.02 16.02
N ASP A 65 -1.57 -0.68 17.27
CA ASP A 65 -2.52 -1.43 18.11
C ASP A 65 -3.89 -0.75 18.22
N SER A 66 -4.04 0.44 17.67
CA SER A 66 -5.30 1.20 17.69
C SER A 66 -5.50 1.89 16.35
N PHE A 67 -6.26 1.27 15.45
CA PHE A 67 -6.63 1.93 14.21
C PHE A 67 -7.51 3.16 14.51
N ASN A 68 -6.99 4.35 14.21
CA ASN A 68 -7.75 5.59 14.27
C ASN A 68 -8.07 6.05 12.84
N PRO A 69 -9.35 6.01 12.40
CA PRO A 69 -9.76 6.51 11.08
C PRO A 69 -9.34 7.96 10.83
N ASN A 70 -9.27 8.77 11.89
CA ASN A 70 -8.89 10.19 11.81
C ASN A 70 -7.40 10.37 11.46
N HIS A 71 -6.59 9.31 11.51
CA HIS A 71 -5.20 9.35 11.03
C HIS A 71 -5.13 9.81 9.56
N PHE A 72 -6.15 9.50 8.76
CA PHE A 72 -6.22 9.95 7.38
C PHE A 72 -6.69 11.42 7.27
N GLU A 73 -7.51 11.94 8.19
CA GLU A 73 -7.95 13.35 8.16
C GLU A 73 -6.78 14.34 8.18
N VAL A 74 -5.69 13.99 8.87
CA VAL A 74 -4.44 14.78 8.88
C VAL A 74 -3.87 14.94 7.48
N LEU A 75 -3.91 13.88 6.65
CA LEU A 75 -3.46 13.93 5.25
C LEU A 75 -4.38 14.86 4.41
N SER A 76 -5.68 14.85 4.66
CA SER A 76 -6.64 15.72 3.97
C SER A 76 -6.32 17.20 4.24
N GLN A 77 -6.03 17.53 5.51
CA GLN A 77 -5.72 18.89 5.94
C GLN A 77 -4.37 19.38 5.39
N ILE A 78 -3.33 18.55 5.43
CA ILE A 78 -1.99 18.91 4.94
C ILE A 78 -2.01 19.19 3.44
N TYR A 79 -2.68 18.33 2.67
CA TYR A 79 -2.64 18.40 1.21
C TYR A 79 -3.80 19.17 0.58
N GLY A 80 -4.80 19.61 1.37
CA GLY A 80 -6.04 20.18 0.82
C GLY A 80 -6.72 19.19 -0.13
N ALA A 81 -6.80 17.93 0.30
CA ALA A 81 -7.11 16.79 -0.54
C ALA A 81 -8.35 16.04 -0.07
N ASN A 82 -9.11 15.48 -1.02
CA ASN A 82 -10.20 14.57 -0.72
C ASN A 82 -9.63 13.19 -0.42
N ILE A 83 -10.22 12.51 0.56
CA ILE A 83 -9.82 11.15 0.94
C ILE A 83 -10.95 10.19 0.62
N PHE A 84 -10.60 9.06 0.01
CA PHE A 84 -11.51 7.98 -0.30
C PHE A 84 -10.98 6.71 0.34
N ALA A 85 -11.69 6.17 1.32
CA ALA A 85 -11.38 4.87 1.89
C ALA A 85 -12.42 3.83 1.44
N PHE A 86 -11.95 2.63 1.11
CA PHE A 86 -12.74 1.54 0.57
C PHE A 86 -12.42 0.26 1.32
N ARG A 87 -13.41 -0.28 2.02
CA ARG A 87 -13.27 -1.55 2.75
C ARG A 87 -13.51 -2.74 1.83
N HIS A 88 -12.55 -3.64 1.76
CA HIS A 88 -12.63 -4.93 1.07
C HIS A 88 -12.94 -6.01 2.10
N ARG A 89 -14.16 -6.56 2.08
CA ARG A 89 -14.45 -7.80 2.83
C ARG A 89 -13.82 -8.95 2.05
N SER A 90 -12.69 -9.49 2.51
CA SER A 90 -11.99 -10.56 1.79
C SER A 90 -11.61 -11.77 2.63
N ASN A 91 -11.52 -11.65 3.96
CA ASN A 91 -11.10 -12.75 4.83
C ASN A 91 -11.81 -12.62 6.19
N PRO A 92 -12.24 -13.71 6.85
CA PRO A 92 -12.75 -13.65 8.24
C PRO A 92 -11.75 -13.07 9.24
N ASP A 93 -10.45 -13.27 9.03
CA ASP A 93 -9.40 -12.91 10.00
C ASP A 93 -8.87 -11.48 9.81
N PHE A 94 -8.93 -10.97 8.58
CA PHE A 94 -8.39 -9.67 8.22
C PHE A 94 -9.40 -8.78 7.51
N ASP A 95 -9.54 -7.57 8.04
CA ASP A 95 -10.23 -6.45 7.41
C ASP A 95 -9.26 -5.60 6.61
N ILE A 96 -9.64 -5.22 5.40
CA ILE A 96 -8.73 -4.53 4.50
C ILE A 96 -9.37 -3.25 4.01
N THR A 97 -8.62 -2.17 4.04
CA THR A 97 -9.07 -0.86 3.59
C THR A 97 -8.04 -0.28 2.63
N SER A 98 -8.49 0.09 1.43
CA SER A 98 -7.71 0.91 0.50
C SER A 98 -8.07 2.37 0.69
N VAL A 99 -7.10 3.23 0.94
CA VAL A 99 -7.29 4.68 1.10
C VAL A 99 -6.55 5.40 -0.01
N PHE A 100 -7.23 6.35 -0.65
CA PHE A 100 -6.70 7.15 -1.74
C PHE A 100 -6.85 8.63 -1.42
N THR A 101 -5.78 9.40 -1.59
CA THR A 101 -5.77 10.85 -1.36
C THR A 101 -5.70 11.59 -2.70
N ARG A 102 -6.58 12.58 -2.90
CA ARG A 102 -6.77 13.29 -4.17
C ARG A 102 -6.61 14.80 -4.00
N SER A 103 -5.65 15.41 -4.69
CA SER A 103 -5.51 16.88 -4.75
C SER A 103 -6.64 17.51 -5.55
N GLN A 104 -7.13 18.67 -5.10
CA GLN A 104 -8.03 19.54 -5.88
C GLN A 104 -7.32 20.76 -6.49
N ARG A 105 -6.00 20.87 -6.37
CA ARG A 105 -5.27 22.03 -6.90
C ARG A 105 -5.04 21.85 -8.41
N LEU A 106 -5.68 22.71 -9.23
CA LEU A 106 -5.53 22.85 -10.70
C LEU A 106 -6.35 21.83 -11.54
N PRO A 107 -6.61 22.05 -12.85
CA PRO A 107 -7.66 21.34 -13.59
C PRO A 107 -7.34 19.87 -13.90
N THR A 108 -6.20 19.37 -13.43
CA THR A 108 -5.72 18.01 -13.60
C THR A 108 -5.85 17.26 -12.29
N TYR A 109 -6.56 16.13 -12.33
CA TYR A 109 -6.72 15.25 -11.18
C TYR A 109 -5.43 14.46 -10.94
N GLU A 110 -4.89 14.52 -9.73
CA GLU A 110 -3.72 13.75 -9.34
C GLU A 110 -3.99 13.00 -8.03
N LEU A 111 -3.75 11.68 -8.06
CA LEU A 111 -3.70 10.85 -6.87
C LEU A 111 -2.36 11.09 -6.19
N ILE A 112 -2.42 11.59 -4.96
CA ILE A 112 -1.23 11.97 -4.17
C ILE A 112 -0.62 10.74 -3.51
N SER A 113 -1.48 9.83 -3.03
CA SER A 113 -1.07 8.64 -2.31
C SER A 113 -2.19 7.61 -2.31
N ASP A 114 -1.79 6.35 -2.44
CA ASP A 114 -2.55 5.16 -2.15
C ASP A 114 -1.97 4.47 -0.89
N ILE A 115 -2.88 4.01 -0.04
CA ILE A 115 -2.56 3.37 1.23
C ILE A 115 -3.36 2.08 1.32
N ILE A 116 -2.70 0.98 1.65
CA ILE A 116 -3.37 -0.28 1.97
C ILE A 116 -3.25 -0.50 3.47
N THR A 117 -4.38 -0.58 4.17
CA THR A 117 -4.41 -0.92 5.59
C THR A 117 -5.04 -2.28 5.79
N ILE A 118 -4.35 -3.16 6.52
CA ILE A 118 -4.82 -4.49 6.91
C ILE A 118 -5.00 -4.51 8.43
N ARG A 119 -6.11 -5.04 8.91
CA ARG A 119 -6.52 -5.01 10.30
C ARG A 119 -6.90 -6.39 10.80
N ALA A 120 -6.49 -6.71 12.02
CA ALA A 120 -6.96 -7.86 12.79
C ALA A 120 -7.41 -7.37 14.18
N GLY A 121 -8.72 -7.24 14.38
CA GLY A 121 -9.28 -6.61 15.58
C GLY A 121 -8.88 -5.14 15.72
N ALA A 122 -8.14 -4.81 16.78
CA ALA A 122 -7.64 -3.46 17.07
C ALA A 122 -6.30 -3.16 16.37
N GLN A 123 -5.53 -4.21 16.05
CA GLN A 123 -4.23 -4.09 15.42
C GLN A 123 -4.36 -3.81 13.93
N TYR A 124 -3.38 -3.11 13.38
CA TYR A 124 -3.32 -2.80 11.97
C TYR A 124 -1.88 -2.68 11.44
N THR A 125 -1.74 -2.88 10.14
CA THR A 125 -0.58 -2.46 9.37
C THR A 125 -1.01 -1.60 8.19
N SER A 126 -0.29 -0.50 7.93
CA SER A 126 -0.56 0.41 6.81
C SER A 126 0.65 0.50 5.90
N LEU A 127 0.41 0.31 4.61
CA LEU A 127 1.37 0.39 3.51
C LEU A 127 1.12 1.69 2.77
N ILE A 128 1.99 2.67 2.97
CA ILE A 128 1.83 4.02 2.42
C ILE A 128 2.75 4.18 1.24
N GLY A 129 2.19 4.42 0.06
CA GLY A 129 2.96 4.70 -1.16
C GLY A 129 3.95 3.60 -1.51
N LEU A 130 3.58 2.33 -1.33
CA LEU A 130 4.36 1.17 -1.78
C LEU A 130 4.01 0.85 -3.25
N THR A 131 4.97 0.33 -4.01
CA THR A 131 4.70 -0.22 -5.34
C THR A 131 3.94 -1.54 -5.22
N GLU A 132 3.20 -1.92 -6.26
CA GLU A 132 2.51 -3.21 -6.35
C GLU A 132 3.43 -4.38 -5.96
N LYS A 133 4.67 -4.37 -6.45
CA LYS A 133 5.65 -5.42 -6.20
C LYS A 133 6.07 -5.49 -4.73
N GLU A 134 6.23 -4.35 -4.07
CA GLU A 134 6.56 -4.27 -2.64
C GLU A 134 5.36 -4.72 -1.79
N VAL A 135 4.14 -4.33 -2.18
CA VAL A 135 2.91 -4.82 -1.56
C VAL A 135 2.81 -6.33 -1.69
N SER A 136 2.98 -6.90 -2.89
CA SER A 136 2.98 -8.35 -3.11
C SER A 136 3.96 -9.08 -2.22
N LEU A 137 5.20 -8.57 -2.14
CA LEU A 137 6.21 -9.16 -1.27
C LEU A 137 5.76 -9.15 0.19
N PHE A 138 5.24 -8.02 0.66
CA PHE A 138 4.77 -7.85 2.04
C PHE A 138 3.60 -8.78 2.39
N LEU A 139 2.65 -8.98 1.47
CA LEU A 139 1.44 -9.77 1.70
C LEU A 139 1.64 -11.28 1.58
N THR A 140 2.70 -11.74 0.89
CA THR A 140 2.88 -13.13 0.41
C THR A 140 2.54 -14.22 1.43
N ASN A 141 2.77 -13.99 2.74
CA ASN A 141 2.56 -14.99 3.78
C ASN A 141 1.34 -14.73 4.70
N CYS A 142 0.75 -13.54 4.65
CA CYS A 142 -0.21 -13.11 5.67
C CYS A 142 -1.61 -12.87 5.13
N VAL A 143 -1.72 -12.48 3.87
CA VAL A 143 -2.99 -12.07 3.28
C VAL A 143 -3.07 -12.57 1.86
N ASP A 144 -4.29 -12.88 1.43
CA ASP A 144 -4.56 -13.37 0.09
C ASP A 144 -4.15 -12.34 -0.99
N VAL A 145 -3.64 -12.79 -2.13
CA VAL A 145 -3.19 -11.91 -3.22
C VAL A 145 -4.33 -11.07 -3.83
N THR A 146 -5.58 -11.53 -3.71
CA THR A 146 -6.79 -10.81 -4.18
C THR A 146 -6.93 -9.42 -3.56
N VAL A 147 -6.23 -9.14 -2.46
CA VAL A 147 -6.12 -7.81 -1.84
C VAL A 147 -5.55 -6.79 -2.80
N ILE A 148 -4.51 -7.15 -3.52
CA ILE A 148 -3.82 -6.27 -4.47
C ILE A 148 -4.73 -6.03 -5.67
N GLU A 149 -5.33 -7.10 -6.19
CA GLU A 149 -6.24 -7.03 -7.33
C GLU A 149 -7.42 -6.09 -7.03
N LYS A 150 -8.00 -6.20 -5.83
CA LYS A 150 -9.08 -5.32 -5.36
C LYS A 150 -8.62 -3.87 -5.22
N HIS A 151 -7.45 -3.63 -4.62
CA HIS A 151 -6.87 -2.30 -4.50
C HIS A 151 -6.65 -1.65 -5.87
N GLN A 152 -6.04 -2.38 -6.80
CA GLN A 152 -5.77 -1.93 -8.16
C GLN A 152 -7.03 -1.70 -8.98
N SER A 153 -8.07 -2.51 -8.77
CA SER A 153 -9.36 -2.32 -9.44
C SER A 153 -9.95 -0.96 -9.09
N VAL A 154 -9.93 -0.58 -7.81
CA VAL A 154 -10.39 0.74 -7.36
C VAL A 154 -9.48 1.85 -7.91
N LEU A 155 -8.16 1.68 -7.85
CA LEU A 155 -7.21 2.64 -8.39
C LEU A 155 -7.45 2.95 -9.88
N LYS A 156 -7.64 1.92 -10.71
CA LYS A 156 -7.92 2.07 -12.14
C LYS A 156 -9.20 2.85 -12.40
N GLN A 157 -10.26 2.59 -11.63
CA GLN A 157 -11.52 3.32 -11.78
C GLN A 157 -11.38 4.78 -11.38
N LEU A 158 -10.68 5.07 -10.28
CA LEU A 158 -10.41 6.44 -9.83
C LEU A 158 -9.58 7.24 -10.85
N GLN A 159 -8.72 6.57 -11.63
CA GLN A 159 -7.92 7.17 -12.70
C GLN A 159 -8.70 7.44 -13.99
N GLN A 160 -9.81 6.74 -14.24
CA GLN A 160 -10.54 6.81 -15.51
C GLN A 160 -11.63 7.90 -15.54
N ASP A 161 -12.47 8.01 -14.50
CA ASP A 161 -13.36 9.15 -14.23
C ASP A 161 -14.05 8.92 -12.88
N PHE A 162 -14.01 9.91 -11.98
CA PHE A 162 -14.64 9.81 -10.67
C PHE A 162 -16.19 9.77 -10.74
N THR A 163 -16.77 10.27 -11.82
CA THR A 163 -18.22 10.26 -12.03
C THR A 163 -18.74 8.85 -12.28
N GLU A 164 -18.00 8.04 -13.04
CA GLU A 164 -18.31 6.63 -13.29
C GLU A 164 -18.14 5.78 -12.02
N PHE A 165 -17.18 6.11 -11.16
CA PHE A 165 -17.01 5.45 -9.87
C PHE A 165 -18.19 5.68 -8.91
N LYS A 166 -18.78 6.90 -8.90
CA LYS A 166 -19.95 7.18 -8.05
C LYS A 166 -21.22 6.46 -8.50
N THR A 167 -21.32 6.10 -9.77
CA THR A 167 -22.51 5.48 -10.37
C THR A 167 -22.38 3.96 -10.48
N SER A 168 -21.20 3.40 -10.21
CA SER A 168 -20.98 1.96 -10.25
C SER A 168 -21.54 1.27 -9.00
N SER A 169 -22.09 0.07 -9.19
CA SER A 169 -22.84 -0.72 -8.20
C SER A 169 -21.96 -1.40 -7.14
N HIS A 170 -20.89 -0.74 -6.73
CA HIS A 170 -19.93 -1.32 -5.80
C HIS A 170 -20.49 -1.23 -4.38
N GLN A 171 -20.53 -2.35 -3.65
CA GLN A 171 -20.89 -2.41 -2.23
C GLN A 171 -19.78 -1.82 -1.34
N LEU A 172 -19.14 -0.74 -1.80
CA LEU A 172 -17.96 -0.15 -1.19
C LEU A 172 -18.38 1.14 -0.48
N GLU A 173 -18.26 1.12 0.83
CA GLU A 173 -18.54 2.26 1.71
C GLU A 173 -17.46 3.34 1.49
N VAL A 174 -17.85 4.51 1.00
CA VAL A 174 -16.97 5.69 0.95
C VAL A 174 -16.94 6.31 2.34
N ILE A 175 -15.84 6.13 3.08
CA ILE A 175 -15.65 6.81 4.36
C ILE A 175 -15.13 8.23 4.07
N LEU A 176 -16.06 9.16 3.84
CA LEU A 176 -15.78 10.59 3.95
C LEU A 176 -15.84 10.98 5.43
N PRO A 177 -15.12 12.01 5.89
CA PRO A 177 -15.70 12.81 6.95
C PRO A 177 -16.98 13.40 6.38
N SER A 178 -18.12 13.08 6.99
CA SER A 178 -19.37 13.79 6.76
C SER A 178 -19.06 15.28 6.81
N SER A 179 -19.24 15.98 5.70
CA SER A 179 -19.24 17.44 5.70
C SER A 179 -20.36 17.87 6.66
N SER A 180 -20.03 18.14 7.92
CA SER A 180 -20.88 18.92 8.77
C SER A 180 -20.89 20.33 8.17
N ASN A 181 -22.02 20.69 7.60
CA ASN A 181 -22.35 22.03 7.12
C ASN A 181 -21.76 23.11 8.02
N HIS A 182 -20.92 23.98 7.45
CA HIS A 182 -20.78 25.36 7.87
C HIS A 182 -20.52 26.23 6.66
#